data_AF-A0A7V2WU62-F1
#
_entry.id   AF-A0A7V2WU62-F1
#
_cell.length_a   1.000
_cell.length_b   1.000
_cell.length_c   1.000
_cell.angle_alpha   90.00
_cell.angle_beta   90.00
_cell.angle_gamma   90.00
#
_symmetry.space_group_name_H-M   'P 1'
#
loop_
_entity.id
_entity.type
_entity.pdbx_description
1 polymer ?
#
loop_
_entity_poly.entity_id
_entity_poly.type
_entity_poly.pdbx_seq_one_letter_code
_entity_poly.pdbx_strand_id
1 'polypeptide(L)' 'MAAKMELRWLKEDDYQGVSQRFVKFCKEDISLRVESDVNFDLGVYEASIRLILEKMNQIEEQKKQGVM' A
#
# COMPACT_ATOMS: atom_id res chain seq x y z
N MET A 1 12.48 10.77 -11.55
CA MET A 1 13.37 9.67 -11.09
C MET A 1 13.27 9.38 -9.58
N ALA A 2 12.75 10.30 -8.75
CA ALA A 2 12.61 10.11 -7.30
C ALA A 2 11.52 9.08 -6.89
N ALA A 3 10.33 9.12 -7.50
CA ALA A 3 9.21 8.23 -7.14
C ALA A 3 9.50 6.71 -7.22
N LYS A 4 10.39 6.28 -8.12
CA LYS A 4 10.81 4.87 -8.25
C LYS A 4 11.70 4.39 -7.08
N MET A 5 12.27 5.31 -6.31
CA MET A 5 13.11 4.98 -5.15
C MET A 5 12.30 4.86 -3.86
N GLU A 6 11.07 5.39 -3.83
CA GLU A 6 10.33 5.70 -2.60
C GLU A 6 9.58 4.50 -2.00
N LEU A 7 9.19 3.50 -2.79
CA LEU A 7 8.44 2.34 -2.29
C LEU A 7 9.20 1.01 -2.38
N ARG A 8 10.53 1.00 -2.20
CA ARG A 8 11.32 -0.26 -2.25
C ARG A 8 10.91 -1.29 -1.20
N TRP A 9 10.32 -0.84 -0.10
CA TRP A 9 9.81 -1.71 0.96
C TRP A 9 8.49 -2.39 0.56
N LEU A 10 7.76 -1.83 -0.41
CA LEU A 10 6.43 -2.29 -0.82
C LEU A 10 6.55 -3.20 -2.05
N LYS A 11 6.99 -4.45 -1.82
CA LYS A 11 7.15 -5.46 -2.88
C LYS A 11 5.83 -6.17 -3.11
N GLU A 12 5.32 -6.17 -4.35
CA GLU A 12 4.05 -6.85 -4.69
C GLU A 12 4.09 -8.35 -4.39
N ASP A 13 5.25 -8.98 -4.58
CA ASP A 13 5.43 -10.42 -4.41
C ASP A 13 5.29 -10.88 -2.94
N ASP A 14 5.38 -9.94 -1.98
CA ASP A 14 5.17 -10.21 -0.55
C ASP A 14 3.66 -10.31 -0.19
N TYR A 15 2.75 -10.02 -1.14
CA TYR A 15 1.31 -9.97 -0.92
C TYR A 15 0.53 -10.86 -1.89
N GLN A 16 -0.65 -11.30 -1.46
CA GLN A 16 -1.57 -12.09 -2.28
C GLN A 16 -2.98 -11.48 -2.29
N GLY A 17 -3.79 -11.88 -3.26
CA GLY A 17 -5.22 -11.56 -3.30
C GLY A 17 -5.52 -10.07 -3.34
N VAL A 18 -6.33 -9.59 -2.38
CA VAL A 18 -6.76 -8.18 -2.31
C VAL A 18 -5.59 -7.27 -1.96
N SER A 19 -4.72 -7.70 -1.03
CA SER A 19 -3.54 -6.93 -0.60
C SER A 19 -2.57 -6.70 -1.76
N GLN A 20 -2.36 -7.71 -2.61
CA GLN A 20 -1.53 -7.56 -3.81
C GLN A 20 -2.08 -6.49 -4.77
N ARG A 21 -3.40 -6.51 -5.02
CA ARG A 21 -4.05 -5.50 -5.87
C ARG A 21 -3.95 -4.09 -5.30
N PHE A 22 -4.10 -3.96 -3.97
CA PHE A 22 -3.94 -2.69 -3.29
C PHE A 22 -2.50 -2.16 -3.42
N VAL A 23 -1.51 -3.01 -3.20
CA VAL A 23 -0.10 -2.63 -3.37
C VAL A 23 0.21 -2.17 -4.80
N LYS A 24 -0.28 -2.91 -5.80
CA LYS A 24 -0.13 -2.51 -7.21
C LYS A 24 -0.68 -1.12 -7.47
N PHE A 25 -1.90 -0.88 -7.00
CA PHE A 25 -2.56 0.43 -7.12
C PHE A 25 -1.72 1.54 -6.49
N CYS A 26 -1.21 1.37 -5.27
CA CYS A 26 -0.41 2.39 -4.60
C CYS A 26 0.87 2.75 -5.36
N LYS A 27 1.52 1.77 -6.01
CA LYS A 27 2.74 1.99 -6.80
C LYS A 27 2.48 2.73 -8.10
N GLU A 28 1.29 2.58 -8.67
CA GLU A 28 0.84 3.35 -9.84
C GLU A 28 0.40 4.76 -9.43
N ASP A 29 -0.40 4.89 -8.37
CA ASP A 29 -0.96 6.16 -7.88
C ASP A 29 0.12 7.13 -7.39
N ILE A 30 1.14 6.65 -6.65
CA ILE A 30 2.23 7.51 -6.17
C ILE A 30 2.95 8.23 -7.32
N SER A 31 3.18 7.55 -8.45
CA SER A 31 3.87 8.14 -9.59
C SER A 31 3.06 9.30 -10.19
N LEU A 32 1.73 9.17 -10.16
CA LEU A 32 0.81 10.22 -10.62
C LEU A 32 0.72 11.37 -9.61
N ARG A 33 0.64 11.08 -8.31
CA ARG A 33 0.46 12.11 -7.28
C ARG A 33 1.69 12.96 -7.05
N VAL A 34 2.88 12.36 -7.06
CA VAL A 34 4.15 13.10 -6.96
C VAL A 34 4.29 14.14 -8.07
N GLU A 35 3.74 13.87 -9.26
CA GLU A 35 3.81 14.79 -10.40
C GLU A 35 2.68 15.83 -10.43
N SER A 36 1.53 15.53 -9.84
CA SER A 36 0.29 16.32 -10.01
C SER A 36 -0.17 17.10 -8.78
N ASP A 37 0.33 16.77 -7.58
CA ASP A 37 -0.13 17.37 -6.33
C ASP A 37 1.04 17.99 -5.55
N VAL A 38 1.08 19.32 -5.52
CA VAL A 38 2.12 20.12 -4.83
C VAL A 38 2.12 19.93 -3.31
N ASN A 39 1.01 19.49 -2.73
CA ASN A 39 0.88 19.24 -1.30
C ASN A 39 0.98 17.74 -0.98
N PHE A 40 1.35 16.90 -1.95
CA PHE A 40 1.48 15.48 -1.73
C PHE A 40 2.61 15.19 -0.74
N ASP A 41 2.24 14.69 0.44
CA ASP A 41 3.17 14.21 1.43
C ASP A 41 3.32 12.69 1.32
N LEU A 42 4.47 12.29 0.76
CA LEU A 42 4.85 10.89 0.62
C LEU A 42 4.87 10.14 1.96
N GLY A 43 5.36 10.78 3.03
CA GLY A 43 5.48 10.15 4.33
C GLY A 43 4.11 9.80 4.90
N VAL A 44 3.14 10.70 4.76
CA VAL A 44 1.74 10.47 5.14
C VAL A 44 1.12 9.37 4.28
N TYR A 45 1.40 9.36 2.98
CA TYR A 45 0.91 8.32 2.08
C TYR A 45 1.47 6.94 2.43
N GLU A 46 2.78 6.83 2.67
CA GLU A 46 3.42 5.59 3.10
C GLU A 46 2.89 5.08 4.45
N ALA A 47 2.71 5.97 5.43
CA ALA A 47 2.10 5.63 6.70
C ALA A 47 0.68 5.08 6.53
N SER A 48 -0.09 5.66 5.61
CA SER A 48 -1.45 5.22 5.28
C SER A 48 -1.46 3.83 4.64
N ILE A 49 -0.54 3.56 3.70
CA ILE A 49 -0.39 2.23 3.07
C ILE A 49 -0.13 1.17 4.15
N ARG A 50 0.80 1.43 5.08
CA ARG A 50 1.15 0.49 6.16
C ARG A 50 -0.07 0.18 7.02
N LEU A 51 -0.81 1.20 7.43
CA LEU A 51 -2.01 1.04 8.25
C LEU A 51 -3.09 0.21 7.54
N ILE A 52 -3.31 0.45 6.24
CA ILE A 52 -4.30 -0.30 5.46
C ILE A 52 -3.87 -1.77 5.34
N LEU A 53 -2.61 -2.04 5.00
CA LEU A 53 -2.09 -3.41 4.89
C LEU A 53 -2.17 -4.17 6.22
N GLU A 54 -1.87 -3.50 7.34
CA GLU A 54 -2.02 -4.09 8.67
C GLU A 54 -3.47 -4.49 8.94
N LYS A 55 -4.43 -3.60 8.66
CA LYS A 55 -5.87 -3.90 8.81
C LYS A 55 -6.34 -5.02 7.90
N MET A 56 -5.85 -5.06 6.64
CA MET A 56 -6.18 -6.13 5.71
C MET A 56 -5.70 -7.49 6.22
N ASN A 57 -4.48 -7.54 6.77
CA ASN A 57 -3.94 -8.75 7.38
C ASN A 57 -4.76 -9.19 8.61
N GLN A 58 -5.13 -8.25 9.48
CA GLN A 58 -5.99 -8.55 10.64
C GLN A 58 -7.35 -9.14 10.24
N ILE A 59 -7.97 -8.62 9.16
CA ILE A 59 -9.24 -9.14 8.63
C ILE A 59 -9.06 -10.54 8.04
N GLU A 60 -7.97 -10.80 7.31
CA GLU A 60 -7.69 -12.13 6.79
C GLU A 60 -7.47 -13.15 7.91
N GLU A 61 -6.76 -12.78 8.97
CA GLU A 61 -6.55 -13.64 10.14
C GLU A 61 -7.85 -13.91 10.90
N GLN A 62 -8.73 -12.92 11.07
CA GLN A 62 -10.06 -13.11 11.66
C GLN A 62 -10.92 -14.09 10.85
N LYS A 63 -10.90 -13.98 9.51
CA LYS A 63 -11.60 -14.91 8.61
C LYS A 63 -11.08 -16.34 8.72
N LYS A 64 -9.75 -16.53 8.85
CA LYS A 64 -9.14 -17.86 9.01
C LYS A 64 -9.49 -18.49 10.37
N GLN A 65 -9.67 -17.68 11.40
CA GLN A 65 -10.00 -18.15 12.76
C GLN A 65 -11.50 -18.45 12.95
N GLY A 66 -12.33 -18.30 11.92
CA GLY A 66 -13.77 -18.57 12.00
C GLY A 66 -14.54 -17.59 12.88
N VAL A 67 -13.93 -16.44 13.21
CA VAL A 67 -14.59 -15.36 13.94
C VAL A 67 -15.26 -14.45 12.91
N MET A 68 -16.39 -14.90 12.37
CA MET A 68 -17.29 -14.03 11.60
C MET A 68 -18.73 -14.55 11.67
#